data_AF-A0A7X7LBF4-F1
#
_entry.id   AF-A0A7X7LBF4-F1
#
_cell.length_a   1.000
_cell.length_b   1.000
_cell.length_c   1.000
_cell.angle_alpha   90.00
_cell.angle_beta   90.00
_cell.angle_gamma   90.00
#
_symmetry.space_group_name_H-M   'P 1'
#
loop_
_entity.id
_entity.type
_entity.pdbx_description
1 polymer ?
#
loop_
_entity_poly.entity_id
_entity_poly.type
_entity_poly.pdbx_seq_one_letter_code
_entity_poly.pdbx_strand_id
1 'polypeptide(L)'
;MQDMLSDLAAIPRRQTSRLYAGRENTLLFKIMNDTFSSEPVTFEWSYAVNGERIAGETVSMEITPGFGKEHAIAITPTATDTRREGQLSLRVTQPDAQPYVETRQVPTLPVVTSLKVDVPVTVFDRTGTVTAYFGSVGLKCEAVDSLGNLPAHDGLLVIGPDTLREKEAYGQDLLTAASRGMRVIVLEQETPAGGGNLPVQLASTAHYGGYAHPQGLGTPVFRDLDRWDLVDWSAGAPAVDKPVYKNVYEKPASGARSLAHCGPLLPYSALLEVPCGKGFIVL
;
A
#
# COMPACT_ATOMS: atom_id res chain seq x y z
N MET A 1 -14.88 -12.66 -16.50
CA MET A 1 -14.83 -11.97 -17.80
C MET A 1 -16.02 -11.05 -17.76
N GLN A 2 -15.80 -9.79 -17.39
CA GLN A 2 -16.85 -8.80 -17.18
C GLN A 2 -17.28 -8.28 -18.54
N ASP A 3 -18.58 -8.08 -18.75
CA ASP A 3 -19.16 -7.61 -20.02
C ASP A 3 -18.56 -6.25 -20.38
N MET A 4 -17.47 -6.28 -21.14
CA MET A 4 -16.77 -5.13 -21.69
C MET A 4 -17.59 -4.43 -22.81
N LEU A 5 -18.88 -4.77 -22.90
CA LEU A 5 -19.86 -4.38 -23.92
C LEU A 5 -21.16 -3.86 -23.30
N SER A 6 -21.18 -3.55 -22.00
CA SER A 6 -22.37 -2.95 -21.36
C SER A 6 -22.39 -1.44 -21.59
N ASP A 7 -23.52 -0.93 -22.11
CA ASP A 7 -23.73 0.50 -22.35
C ASP A 7 -23.83 1.32 -21.04
N LEU A 8 -24.07 0.65 -19.92
CA LEU A 8 -23.96 1.21 -18.58
C LEU A 8 -22.76 0.60 -17.86
N ALA A 9 -22.04 1.38 -17.05
CA ALA A 9 -20.93 0.84 -16.27
C ALA A 9 -20.65 1.64 -15.00
N ALA A 10 -20.12 0.97 -13.98
CA ALA A 10 -19.51 1.60 -12.82
C ALA A 10 -18.00 1.29 -12.82
N ILE A 11 -17.18 2.26 -13.23
CA ILE A 11 -15.74 2.07 -13.41
C ILE A 11 -14.99 2.61 -12.18
N PRO A 12 -14.29 1.78 -11.39
CA PRO A 12 -13.49 2.26 -10.27
C PRO A 12 -12.34 3.14 -10.78
N ARG A 13 -12.01 4.21 -10.06
CA ARG A 13 -10.86 5.07 -10.39
C ARG A 13 -9.53 4.53 -9.87
N ARG A 14 -9.56 3.47 -9.05
CA ARG A 14 -8.38 2.74 -8.59
C ARG A 14 -8.56 1.24 -8.83
N GLN A 15 -7.47 0.59 -9.22
CA GLN A 15 -7.50 -0.83 -9.58
C GLN A 15 -7.81 -1.73 -8.37
N THR A 16 -7.22 -1.40 -7.23
CA THR A 16 -7.38 -2.14 -5.98
C THR A 16 -8.29 -1.35 -5.04
N SER A 17 -9.08 -2.07 -4.23
CA SER A 17 -9.88 -1.46 -3.19
C SER A 17 -9.83 -2.32 -1.94
N ARG A 18 -9.35 -1.73 -0.85
CA ARG A 18 -9.45 -2.23 0.51
C ARG A 18 -9.99 -1.11 1.38
N LEU A 19 -10.71 -1.48 2.42
CA LEU A 19 -11.16 -0.54 3.44
C LEU A 19 -10.34 -0.74 4.70
N TYR A 20 -10.38 0.26 5.57
CA TYR A 20 -9.75 0.23 6.88
C TYR A 20 -10.82 0.36 7.96
N ALA A 21 -10.78 -0.54 8.93
CA ALA A 21 -11.76 -0.64 9.99
C ALA A 21 -11.80 0.61 10.89
N GLY A 22 -12.98 0.96 11.40
CA GLY A 22 -13.14 2.00 12.41
C GLY A 22 -12.93 3.43 11.91
N ARG A 23 -12.86 3.64 10.58
CA ARG A 23 -12.79 4.97 9.96
C ARG A 23 -13.59 5.01 8.66
N GLU A 24 -13.91 6.21 8.23
CA GLU A 24 -14.50 6.43 6.91
C GLU A 24 -13.47 6.11 5.82
N ASN A 25 -13.92 5.40 4.79
CA ASN A 25 -13.17 5.08 3.60
C ASN A 25 -13.97 5.54 2.39
N THR A 26 -13.27 6.07 1.39
CA THR A 26 -13.90 6.59 0.16
C THR A 26 -13.41 5.81 -1.04
N LEU A 27 -14.35 5.23 -1.79
CA LEU A 27 -14.09 4.60 -3.09
C LEU A 27 -14.67 5.47 -4.20
N LEU A 28 -13.84 5.88 -5.16
CA LEU A 28 -14.27 6.73 -6.27
C LEU A 28 -14.59 5.88 -7.50
N PHE A 29 -15.80 6.07 -8.04
CA PHE A 29 -16.27 5.43 -9.26
C PHE A 29 -16.64 6.48 -10.30
N LYS A 30 -16.49 6.15 -11.58
CA LYS A 30 -17.11 6.87 -12.70
C LYS A 30 -18.27 6.04 -13.21
N ILE A 31 -19.48 6.56 -13.06
CA ILE A 31 -20.69 5.95 -13.59
C ILE A 31 -20.86 6.42 -15.02
N MET A 32 -20.95 5.48 -15.96
CA MET A 32 -21.01 5.75 -17.39
C MET A 32 -22.43 5.54 -17.91
N ASN A 33 -22.86 6.46 -18.77
CA ASN A 33 -24.01 6.32 -19.65
C ASN A 33 -23.51 6.33 -21.09
N ASP A 34 -23.23 5.17 -21.66
CA ASP A 34 -22.86 4.99 -23.08
C ASP A 34 -24.08 4.62 -23.94
N THR A 35 -25.30 4.76 -23.40
CA THR A 35 -26.54 4.65 -24.17
C THR A 35 -26.80 5.93 -24.97
N PHE A 36 -27.82 5.90 -25.84
CA PHE A 36 -28.36 7.09 -26.50
C PHE A 36 -29.47 7.80 -25.70
N SER A 37 -29.80 7.32 -24.50
CA SER A 37 -30.90 7.82 -23.69
C SER A 37 -30.47 8.90 -22.69
N SER A 38 -31.22 10.00 -22.65
CA SER A 38 -31.08 11.05 -21.63
C SER A 38 -31.89 10.81 -20.37
N GLU A 39 -32.58 9.67 -20.26
CA GLU A 39 -33.30 9.32 -19.03
C GLU A 39 -32.34 9.22 -17.84
N PRO A 40 -32.80 9.46 -16.60
CA PRO A 40 -31.92 9.39 -15.45
C PRO A 40 -31.33 7.98 -15.25
N VAL A 41 -30.02 7.92 -14.99
CA VAL A 41 -29.33 6.69 -14.64
C VAL A 41 -29.46 6.45 -13.14
N THR A 42 -29.95 5.29 -12.74
CA THR A 42 -29.97 4.87 -11.34
C THR A 42 -28.73 4.05 -11.02
N PHE A 43 -27.95 4.51 -10.05
CA PHE A 43 -26.82 3.80 -9.48
C PHE A 43 -27.17 3.30 -8.08
N GLU A 44 -27.12 1.99 -7.89
CA GLU A 44 -27.30 1.33 -6.60
C GLU A 44 -25.99 0.65 -6.20
N TRP A 45 -25.60 0.82 -4.94
CA TRP A 45 -24.48 0.10 -4.36
C TRP A 45 -24.77 -0.39 -2.95
N SER A 46 -24.14 -1.49 -2.56
CA SER A 46 -24.15 -1.96 -1.18
C SER A 46 -22.83 -2.63 -0.84
N TYR A 47 -22.42 -2.49 0.42
CA TYR A 47 -21.25 -3.16 0.96
C TYR A 47 -21.67 -4.06 2.11
N ALA A 48 -21.24 -5.32 2.03
CA ALA A 48 -21.52 -6.33 3.04
C ALA A 48 -20.22 -6.96 3.55
N VAL A 49 -20.19 -7.28 4.84
CA VAL A 49 -19.09 -8.01 5.48
C VAL A 49 -19.68 -9.30 6.07
N ASN A 50 -19.11 -10.46 5.73
CA ASN A 50 -19.64 -11.77 6.12
C ASN A 50 -21.14 -11.97 5.80
N GLY A 51 -21.64 -11.34 4.72
CA GLY A 51 -23.04 -11.41 4.31
C GLY A 51 -23.98 -10.40 4.98
N GLU A 52 -23.52 -9.65 5.97
CA GLU A 52 -24.30 -8.57 6.60
C GLU A 52 -24.04 -7.24 5.87
N ARG A 53 -25.10 -6.59 5.39
CA ARG A 53 -25.00 -5.28 4.75
C ARG A 53 -24.69 -4.21 5.81
N ILE A 54 -23.57 -3.52 5.65
CA ILE A 54 -23.15 -2.45 6.56
C ILE A 54 -23.32 -1.05 5.96
N ALA A 55 -23.40 -0.93 4.63
CA ALA A 55 -23.60 0.33 3.93
C ALA A 55 -24.28 0.12 2.57
N GLY A 56 -24.87 1.16 2.01
CA GLY A 56 -25.37 1.17 0.64
C GLY A 56 -26.35 2.30 0.38
N GLU A 57 -26.47 2.68 -0.89
CA GLU A 57 -27.27 3.81 -1.34
C GLU A 57 -27.87 3.52 -2.72
N THR A 58 -28.93 4.24 -3.07
CA THR A 58 -29.48 4.30 -4.42
C THR A 58 -29.57 5.77 -4.82
N VAL A 59 -28.95 6.11 -5.96
CA VAL A 59 -28.78 7.49 -6.43
C VAL A 59 -29.28 7.59 -7.86
N SER A 60 -30.14 8.56 -8.13
CA SER A 60 -30.51 8.94 -9.50
C SER A 60 -29.56 10.02 -10.01
N MET A 61 -29.06 9.85 -11.23
CA MET A 61 -28.01 10.66 -11.82
C MET A 61 -28.38 11.10 -13.24
N GLU A 62 -28.40 12.41 -13.46
CA GLU A 62 -28.42 12.99 -14.80
C GLU A 62 -27.02 12.85 -15.42
N ILE A 63 -26.88 11.96 -16.40
CA ILE A 63 -25.64 11.71 -17.14
C ILE A 63 -25.93 11.78 -18.63
N THR A 64 -25.32 12.75 -19.32
CA THR A 64 -25.47 12.91 -20.77
C THR A 64 -25.03 11.62 -21.50
N PRO A 65 -25.76 11.17 -22.54
CA PRO A 65 -25.35 10.09 -23.44
C PRO A 65 -23.89 10.20 -23.89
N GLY A 66 -23.13 9.11 -23.77
CA GLY A 66 -21.69 9.03 -24.09
C GLY A 66 -20.75 9.61 -23.03
N PHE A 67 -21.27 10.08 -21.89
CA PHE A 67 -20.47 10.65 -20.80
C PHE A 67 -20.54 9.80 -19.53
N GLY A 68 -19.74 10.19 -18.54
CA GLY A 68 -19.83 9.62 -17.21
C GLY A 68 -19.61 10.64 -16.12
N LYS A 69 -20.15 10.37 -14.94
CA LYS A 69 -20.10 11.24 -13.76
C LYS A 69 -19.39 10.51 -12.63
N GLU A 70 -18.48 11.21 -11.96
CA GLU A 70 -17.82 10.66 -10.78
C GLU A 70 -18.77 10.64 -9.58
N HIS A 71 -18.68 9.57 -8.80
CA HIS A 71 -19.44 9.35 -7.59
C HIS A 71 -18.53 8.71 -6.53
N ALA A 72 -18.51 9.32 -5.34
CA ALA A 72 -17.71 8.86 -4.22
C ALA A 72 -18.59 8.06 -3.27
N ILE A 73 -18.23 6.80 -3.05
CA ILE A 73 -18.89 5.90 -2.11
C ILE A 73 -18.17 5.99 -0.77
N ALA A 74 -18.87 6.43 0.28
CA ALA A 74 -18.35 6.49 1.64
C ALA A 74 -18.80 5.25 2.45
N ILE A 75 -17.84 4.56 3.07
CA ILE A 75 -18.09 3.36 3.88
C ILE A 75 -17.30 3.47 5.18
N THR A 76 -17.96 3.21 6.30
CA THR A 76 -17.34 3.15 7.63
C THR A 76 -17.48 1.75 8.21
N PRO A 77 -16.56 0.82 7.91
CA PRO A 77 -16.62 -0.51 8.48
C PRO A 77 -16.40 -0.47 10.00
N THR A 78 -17.06 -1.38 10.72
CA THR A 78 -16.84 -1.56 12.16
C THR A 78 -15.37 -1.88 12.46
N ALA A 79 -14.86 -1.36 13.58
CA ALA A 79 -13.52 -1.67 14.05
C ALA A 79 -13.30 -3.19 14.20
N THR A 80 -12.13 -3.67 13.81
CA THR A 80 -11.73 -5.08 13.89
C THR A 80 -10.22 -5.17 13.98
N ASP A 81 -9.73 -6.17 14.71
CA ASP A 81 -8.28 -6.45 14.85
C ASP A 81 -7.79 -7.46 13.81
N THR A 82 -8.70 -8.06 13.04
CA THR A 82 -8.40 -9.02 11.99
C THR A 82 -8.98 -8.59 10.66
N ARG A 83 -8.37 -9.04 9.56
CA ARG A 83 -8.93 -8.91 8.20
C ARG A 83 -10.33 -9.51 8.14
N ARG A 84 -11.25 -8.82 7.45
CA ARG A 84 -12.62 -9.28 7.18
C ARG A 84 -12.89 -9.24 5.69
N GLU A 85 -13.46 -10.33 5.17
CA GLU A 85 -13.88 -10.37 3.77
C GLU A 85 -15.12 -9.50 3.59
N GLY A 86 -15.08 -8.65 2.57
CA GLY A 86 -16.16 -7.76 2.25
C GLY A 86 -16.50 -7.80 0.77
N GLN A 87 -17.76 -7.54 0.47
CA GLN A 87 -18.32 -7.63 -0.86
C GLN A 87 -19.01 -6.30 -1.19
N LEU A 88 -18.54 -5.63 -2.24
CA LEU A 88 -19.17 -4.45 -2.83
C LEU A 88 -20.01 -4.89 -4.02
N SER A 89 -21.32 -4.70 -3.94
CA SER A 89 -22.25 -4.93 -5.04
C SER A 89 -22.61 -3.61 -5.69
N LEU A 90 -22.55 -3.55 -7.01
CA LEU A 90 -22.81 -2.37 -7.83
C LEU A 90 -23.87 -2.73 -8.88
N ARG A 91 -24.82 -1.83 -9.08
CA ARG A 91 -25.85 -1.95 -10.12
C ARG A 91 -26.09 -0.60 -10.76
N VAL A 92 -26.05 -0.54 -12.08
CA VAL A 92 -26.41 0.65 -12.87
C VAL A 92 -27.57 0.28 -13.79
N THR A 93 -28.64 1.06 -13.75
CA THR A 93 -29.86 0.81 -14.53
C THR A 93 -30.34 2.10 -15.17
N GLN A 94 -30.95 2.00 -16.34
CA GLN A 94 -31.67 3.06 -17.04
C GLN A 94 -32.83 2.41 -17.81
N PRO A 95 -33.95 3.10 -18.04
CA PRO A 95 -35.04 2.57 -18.86
C PRO A 95 -34.54 2.04 -20.21
N ASP A 96 -35.06 0.88 -20.60
CA ASP A 96 -34.76 0.20 -21.89
C ASP A 96 -33.29 -0.17 -22.14
N ALA A 97 -32.40 0.01 -21.16
CA ALA A 97 -31.01 -0.41 -21.21
C ALA A 97 -30.79 -1.70 -20.40
N GLN A 98 -29.85 -2.54 -20.84
CA GLN A 98 -29.43 -3.69 -20.06
C GLN A 98 -28.75 -3.23 -18.76
N PRO A 99 -29.13 -3.77 -17.58
CA PRO A 99 -28.51 -3.37 -16.33
C PRO A 99 -27.07 -3.85 -16.25
N TYR A 100 -26.19 -2.96 -15.81
CA TYR A 100 -24.86 -3.34 -15.34
C TYR A 100 -24.96 -3.88 -13.93
N VAL A 101 -24.36 -5.05 -13.68
CA VAL A 101 -24.26 -5.63 -12.33
C VAL A 101 -22.84 -6.13 -12.13
N GLU A 102 -22.20 -5.70 -11.05
CA GLU A 102 -20.87 -6.15 -10.66
C GLU A 102 -20.82 -6.46 -9.17
N THR A 103 -20.04 -7.48 -8.82
CA THR A 103 -19.68 -7.78 -7.45
C THR A 103 -18.17 -7.80 -7.32
N ARG A 104 -17.62 -7.03 -6.38
CA ARG A 104 -16.19 -6.91 -6.10
C ARG A 104 -15.88 -7.40 -4.69
N GLN A 105 -14.78 -8.14 -4.55
CA GLN A 105 -14.22 -8.45 -3.24
C GLN A 105 -13.40 -7.23 -2.79
N VAL A 106 -13.82 -6.62 -1.68
CA VAL A 106 -13.20 -5.42 -1.10
C VAL A 106 -13.04 -5.71 0.40
N PRO A 107 -11.88 -6.24 0.82
CA PRO A 107 -11.68 -6.59 2.22
C PRO A 107 -11.59 -5.36 3.11
N THR A 108 -11.94 -5.54 4.38
CA THR A 108 -11.67 -4.58 5.45
C THR A 108 -10.45 -5.04 6.24
N LEU A 109 -9.39 -4.21 6.25
CA LEU A 109 -8.17 -4.44 7.02
C LEU A 109 -8.25 -3.74 8.39
N PRO A 110 -7.59 -4.30 9.42
CA PRO A 110 -7.42 -3.60 10.70
C PRO A 110 -6.59 -2.33 10.51
N VAL A 111 -6.87 -1.32 11.34
CA VAL A 111 -6.02 -0.13 11.46
C VAL A 111 -5.01 -0.37 12.57
N VAL A 112 -3.76 -0.01 12.34
CA VAL A 112 -2.73 -0.05 13.38
C VAL A 112 -2.97 1.10 14.36
N THR A 113 -3.55 0.78 15.51
CA THR A 113 -3.78 1.71 16.62
C THR A 113 -2.77 1.55 17.76
N SER A 114 -2.09 0.41 17.80
CA SER A 114 -0.99 0.16 18.73
C SER A 114 0.04 -0.78 18.11
N LEU A 115 1.32 -0.61 18.49
CA LEU A 115 2.40 -1.52 18.13
C LEU A 115 3.15 -1.97 19.37
N LYS A 116 3.50 -3.25 19.39
CA LYS A 116 4.36 -3.87 20.41
C LYS A 116 5.50 -4.59 19.73
N VAL A 117 6.71 -4.31 20.20
CA VAL A 117 7.95 -4.93 19.72
C VAL A 117 8.74 -5.34 20.95
N ASP A 118 9.16 -6.61 20.99
CA ASP A 118 9.86 -7.19 22.15
C ASP A 118 11.37 -6.91 22.15
N VAL A 119 11.84 -6.12 21.19
CA VAL A 119 13.25 -5.71 21.05
C VAL A 119 13.37 -4.19 21.09
N PRO A 120 14.52 -3.64 21.50
CA PRO A 120 14.79 -2.21 21.39
C PRO A 120 14.62 -1.71 19.94
N VAL A 121 14.00 -0.55 19.80
CA VAL A 121 13.77 0.11 18.50
C VAL A 121 14.57 1.40 18.45
N THR A 122 15.54 1.46 17.55
CA THR A 122 16.32 2.65 17.25
C THR A 122 15.82 3.26 15.94
N VAL A 123 15.68 4.58 15.88
CA VAL A 123 15.18 5.29 14.71
C VAL A 123 16.18 6.35 14.29
N PHE A 124 16.61 6.29 13.03
CA PHE A 124 17.30 7.39 12.36
C PHE A 124 16.32 8.01 11.37
N ASP A 125 15.77 9.17 11.70
CA ASP A 125 14.68 9.79 10.93
C ASP A 125 14.80 11.31 10.96
N ARG A 126 15.29 11.87 9.85
CA ARG A 126 15.49 13.33 9.74
C ARG A 126 14.20 14.10 9.56
N THR A 127 13.14 13.43 9.09
CA THR A 127 11.84 14.06 8.85
C THR A 127 10.97 14.09 10.10
N GLY A 128 11.26 13.20 11.05
CA GLY A 128 10.44 12.97 12.25
C GLY A 128 9.16 12.18 11.99
N THR A 129 8.88 11.77 10.75
CA THR A 129 7.65 11.07 10.35
C THR A 129 7.48 9.73 11.07
N VAL A 130 8.54 8.93 11.14
CA VAL A 130 8.53 7.61 11.79
C VAL A 130 8.43 7.77 13.30
N THR A 131 9.20 8.69 13.87
CA THR A 131 9.20 8.94 15.32
C THR A 131 7.81 9.41 15.78
N ALA A 132 7.19 10.33 15.03
CA ALA A 132 5.82 10.78 15.30
C ALA A 132 4.79 9.65 15.15
N TYR A 133 4.93 8.82 14.11
CA TYR A 133 4.04 7.67 13.90
C TYR A 133 4.15 6.67 15.05
N PHE A 134 5.35 6.26 15.44
CA PHE A 134 5.59 5.35 16.56
C PHE A 134 5.01 5.90 17.87
N GLY A 135 5.19 7.20 18.14
CA GLY A 135 4.55 7.86 19.27
C GLY A 135 3.02 7.77 19.24
N SER A 136 2.39 7.96 18.08
CA SER A 136 0.93 7.91 17.95
C SER A 136 0.33 6.51 18.16
N VAL A 137 1.11 5.45 17.93
CA VAL A 137 0.72 4.05 18.17
C VAL A 137 1.34 3.46 19.45
N GLY A 138 1.87 4.32 20.32
CA GLY A 138 2.39 3.93 21.64
C GLY A 138 3.68 3.09 21.62
N LEU A 139 4.40 3.06 20.50
CA LEU A 139 5.69 2.38 20.40
C LEU A 139 6.81 3.31 20.89
N LYS A 140 7.57 2.86 21.88
CA LYS A 140 8.77 3.56 22.35
C LYS A 140 9.93 3.28 21.41
N CYS A 141 10.66 4.32 21.03
CA CYS A 141 11.88 4.22 20.25
C CYS A 141 12.95 5.18 20.76
N GLU A 142 14.21 4.83 20.52
CA GLU A 142 15.38 5.69 20.72
C GLU A 142 15.75 6.35 19.40
N ALA A 143 15.57 7.68 19.32
CA ALA A 143 15.98 8.43 18.15
C ALA A 143 17.50 8.71 18.19
N VAL A 144 18.16 8.61 17.04
CA VAL A 144 19.58 8.94 16.87
C VAL A 144 19.77 9.95 15.75
N ASP A 145 20.82 10.78 15.85
CA ASP A 145 21.13 11.81 14.84
C ASP A 145 22.14 11.35 13.78
N SER A 146 22.72 10.16 13.95
CA SER A 146 23.77 9.62 13.09
C SER A 146 23.87 8.10 13.20
N LEU A 147 24.11 7.43 12.07
CA LEU A 147 24.40 5.99 12.02
C LEU A 147 25.73 5.62 12.68
N GLY A 148 26.64 6.58 12.86
CA GLY A 148 27.90 6.36 13.58
C GLY A 148 27.73 6.20 15.09
N ASN A 149 26.58 6.59 15.64
CA ASN A 149 26.30 6.62 17.08
C ASN A 149 25.18 5.63 17.46
N LEU A 150 25.13 4.48 16.79
CA LEU A 150 24.13 3.47 17.11
C LEU A 150 24.39 2.82 18.48
N PRO A 151 23.34 2.48 19.24
CA PRO A 151 23.47 1.75 20.49
C PRO A 151 24.20 0.42 20.32
N ALA A 152 24.91 -0.02 21.37
CA ALA A 152 25.67 -1.26 21.38
C ALA A 152 24.83 -2.52 21.69
N HIS A 153 23.56 -2.54 21.27
CA HIS A 153 22.65 -3.67 21.50
C HIS A 153 22.05 -4.19 20.19
N ASP A 154 21.63 -5.46 20.19
CA ASP A 154 20.79 -6.00 19.12
C ASP A 154 19.39 -5.37 19.17
N GLY A 155 18.67 -5.38 18.06
CA GLY A 155 17.34 -4.79 18.01
C GLY A 155 16.84 -4.51 16.59
N LEU A 156 15.96 -3.53 16.49
CA LEU A 156 15.43 -3.01 15.24
C LEU A 156 15.99 -1.61 14.99
N LEU A 157 16.61 -1.39 13.84
CA LEU A 157 16.95 -0.07 13.33
C LEU A 157 15.96 0.29 12.22
N VAL A 158 15.28 1.43 12.34
CA VAL A 158 14.41 1.98 11.29
C VAL A 158 15.00 3.26 10.75
N ILE A 159 15.21 3.31 9.43
CA ILE A 159 15.60 4.50 8.71
C ILE A 159 14.34 5.15 8.14
N GLY A 160 14.07 6.39 8.55
CA GLY A 160 12.90 7.14 8.10
C GLY A 160 12.95 7.50 6.62
N PRO A 161 11.82 7.94 6.03
CA PRO A 161 11.77 8.39 4.65
C PRO A 161 12.79 9.49 4.37
N ASP A 162 13.43 9.46 3.21
CA ASP A 162 14.35 10.50 2.71
C ASP A 162 15.41 10.95 3.74
N THR A 163 15.84 10.00 4.56
CA THR A 163 16.79 10.26 5.64
C THR A 163 18.22 10.09 5.16
N LEU A 164 18.54 9.07 4.35
CA LEU A 164 19.91 8.81 3.92
C LEU A 164 20.42 9.88 2.96
N ARG A 165 21.63 10.39 3.23
CA ARG A 165 22.42 11.19 2.29
C ARG A 165 23.50 10.31 1.67
N GLU A 166 24.18 10.78 0.62
CA GLU A 166 25.19 10.00 -0.12
C GLU A 166 26.18 9.22 0.77
N LYS A 167 26.76 9.90 1.78
CA LYS A 167 27.70 9.26 2.71
C LYS A 167 27.09 8.07 3.46
N GLU A 168 25.83 8.19 3.87
CA GLU A 168 25.13 7.16 4.64
C GLU A 168 24.53 6.09 3.73
N ALA A 169 24.10 6.46 2.53
CA ALA A 169 23.55 5.55 1.53
C ALA A 169 24.60 4.61 0.96
N TYR A 170 25.82 5.10 0.72
CA TYR A 170 26.93 4.33 0.13
C TYR A 170 28.03 3.94 1.12
N GLY A 171 27.84 4.27 2.41
CA GLY A 171 28.75 3.95 3.51
C GLY A 171 28.77 2.46 3.89
N GLN A 172 29.03 2.16 5.16
CA GLN A 172 29.06 0.77 5.68
C GLN A 172 28.25 0.59 6.97
N ASP A 173 27.64 1.66 7.48
CA ASP A 173 27.02 1.66 8.81
C ASP A 173 25.80 0.73 8.87
N LEU A 174 25.00 0.66 7.79
CA LEU A 174 23.83 -0.22 7.74
C LEU A 174 24.25 -1.70 7.72
N LEU A 175 25.24 -2.05 6.91
CA LEU A 175 25.79 -3.41 6.87
C LEU A 175 26.40 -3.79 8.21
N THR A 176 27.12 -2.85 8.82
CA THR A 176 27.77 -3.05 10.12
C THR A 176 26.74 -3.30 11.22
N ALA A 177 25.66 -2.51 11.26
CA ALA A 177 24.55 -2.71 12.19
C ALA A 177 23.89 -4.08 11.99
N ALA A 178 23.52 -4.41 10.73
CA ALA A 178 22.85 -5.66 10.42
C ALA A 178 23.72 -6.89 10.74
N SER A 179 25.01 -6.84 10.39
CA SER A 179 25.97 -7.93 10.63
C SER A 179 26.20 -8.23 12.11
N ARG A 180 26.01 -7.23 12.99
CA ARG A 180 26.11 -7.40 14.44
C ARG A 180 24.91 -8.12 15.05
N GLY A 181 23.76 -8.11 14.40
CA GLY A 181 22.52 -8.74 14.88
C GLY A 181 21.29 -7.84 14.81
N MET A 182 21.44 -6.56 14.40
CA MET A 182 20.28 -5.70 14.19
C MET A 182 19.48 -6.14 12.96
N ARG A 183 18.17 -5.93 13.02
CA ARG A 183 17.27 -6.00 11.87
C ARG A 183 17.10 -4.58 11.39
N VAL A 184 17.36 -4.31 10.12
CA VAL A 184 17.33 -2.94 9.58
C VAL A 184 16.16 -2.83 8.62
N ILE A 185 15.31 -1.81 8.80
CA ILE A 185 14.26 -1.43 7.85
C ILE A 185 14.62 -0.06 7.30
N VAL A 186 14.79 0.04 6.00
CA VAL A 186 15.00 1.31 5.30
C VAL A 186 13.72 1.65 4.56
N LEU A 187 13.07 2.74 4.96
CA LEU A 187 11.89 3.25 4.25
C LEU A 187 12.33 3.99 2.98
N GLU A 188 11.38 4.51 2.20
CA GLU A 188 11.66 5.13 0.90
C GLU A 188 12.74 6.23 0.95
N GLN A 189 13.65 6.26 -0.01
CA GLN A 189 14.76 7.23 -0.04
C GLN A 189 14.89 7.93 -1.41
N GLU A 190 15.21 9.22 -1.39
CA GLU A 190 15.78 9.91 -2.56
C GLU A 190 17.17 9.37 -2.95
N THR A 191 17.96 8.93 -1.96
CA THR A 191 19.26 8.27 -2.19
C THR A 191 19.22 6.86 -1.60
N PRO A 192 18.81 5.84 -2.39
CA PRO A 192 18.69 4.46 -1.92
C PRO A 192 20.01 3.91 -1.37
N ALA A 193 19.93 3.05 -0.35
CA ALA A 193 21.10 2.37 0.20
C ALA A 193 21.76 1.50 -0.88
N GLY A 194 23.09 1.53 -0.96
CA GLY A 194 23.87 0.78 -1.93
C GLY A 194 25.34 0.71 -1.53
N GLY A 195 26.19 0.29 -2.46
CA GLY A 195 27.64 0.23 -2.23
C GLY A 195 28.00 -0.59 -0.98
N GLY A 196 28.82 -0.02 -0.10
CA GLY A 196 29.36 -0.71 1.08
C GLY A 196 28.32 -1.12 2.13
N ASN A 197 27.07 -0.64 2.02
CA ASN A 197 26.00 -0.98 2.94
C ASN A 197 25.32 -2.31 2.62
N LEU A 198 25.59 -2.89 1.45
CA LEU A 198 24.95 -4.12 1.01
C LEU A 198 26.02 -5.19 0.70
N PRO A 199 25.81 -6.44 1.14
CA PRO A 199 26.70 -7.55 0.81
C PRO A 199 26.51 -8.06 -0.63
N VAL A 200 25.50 -7.52 -1.33
CA VAL A 200 25.16 -7.85 -2.71
C VAL A 200 25.08 -6.56 -3.52
N GLN A 201 25.54 -6.62 -4.77
CA GLN A 201 25.44 -5.51 -5.70
C GLN A 201 24.00 -5.36 -6.18
N LEU A 202 23.31 -4.33 -5.68
CA LEU A 202 22.00 -3.91 -6.18
C LEU A 202 22.14 -2.61 -6.97
N ALA A 203 21.55 -2.57 -8.16
CA ALA A 203 21.41 -1.35 -8.94
C ALA A 203 20.11 -0.65 -8.53
N SER A 204 20.21 0.58 -8.02
CA SER A 204 19.06 1.46 -7.86
C SER A 204 18.70 2.12 -9.20
N THR A 205 17.46 2.59 -9.29
CA THR A 205 16.91 3.24 -10.49
C THR A 205 16.37 4.62 -10.14
N ALA A 206 15.90 5.37 -11.14
CA ALA A 206 15.13 6.61 -10.95
C ALA A 206 13.62 6.39 -11.14
N HIS A 207 13.16 5.13 -11.11
CA HIS A 207 11.76 4.79 -11.39
C HIS A 207 10.87 4.98 -10.16
N TYR A 208 9.66 5.47 -10.40
CA TYR A 208 8.58 5.56 -9.43
C TYR A 208 7.29 5.00 -10.03
N GLY A 209 6.31 4.68 -9.19
CA GLY A 209 5.03 4.19 -9.68
C GLY A 209 3.99 3.97 -8.58
N GLY A 210 2.74 3.79 -9.01
CA GLY A 210 1.58 3.64 -8.12
C GLY A 210 1.17 2.21 -7.80
N TYR A 211 1.92 1.20 -8.28
CA TYR A 211 1.54 -0.21 -8.13
C TYR A 211 2.75 -1.13 -7.90
N ALA A 212 2.72 -1.88 -6.81
CA ALA A 212 3.66 -2.97 -6.54
C ALA A 212 2.89 -4.29 -6.40
N HIS A 213 3.50 -5.42 -6.70
CA HIS A 213 2.85 -6.72 -6.65
C HIS A 213 3.54 -7.60 -5.61
N PRO A 214 2.92 -7.86 -4.45
CA PRO A 214 3.47 -8.76 -3.45
C PRO A 214 3.80 -10.12 -4.04
N GLN A 215 5.03 -10.58 -3.80
CA GLN A 215 5.52 -11.90 -4.19
C GLN A 215 5.86 -12.77 -2.98
N GLY A 216 6.17 -12.13 -1.85
CA GLY A 216 6.47 -12.78 -0.58
C GLY A 216 5.23 -13.21 0.21
N LEU A 217 4.09 -13.54 -0.43
CA LEU A 217 2.88 -13.94 0.29
C LEU A 217 3.17 -15.12 1.23
N GLY A 218 2.61 -15.09 2.44
CA GLY A 218 2.89 -16.06 3.50
C GLY A 218 4.16 -15.79 4.31
N THR A 219 4.99 -14.80 3.94
CA THR A 219 6.04 -14.29 4.83
C THR A 219 5.44 -13.44 5.96
N PRO A 220 6.16 -13.23 7.08
CA PRO A 220 5.67 -12.38 8.16
C PRO A 220 5.27 -10.96 7.72
N VAL A 221 5.94 -10.40 6.70
CA VAL A 221 5.65 -9.06 6.15
C VAL A 221 4.28 -9.00 5.50
N PHE A 222 3.84 -10.08 4.87
CA PHE A 222 2.54 -10.18 4.19
C PHE A 222 1.55 -11.10 4.92
N ARG A 223 1.73 -11.29 6.24
CA ARG A 223 0.83 -12.11 7.04
C ARG A 223 -0.58 -11.52 6.99
N ASP A 224 -1.56 -12.40 6.81
CA ASP A 224 -2.99 -12.05 6.76
C ASP A 224 -3.38 -11.09 5.61
N LEU A 225 -2.53 -10.97 4.59
CA LEU A 225 -2.77 -10.19 3.39
C LEU A 225 -2.89 -11.09 2.16
N ASP A 226 -3.83 -10.77 1.28
CA ASP A 226 -3.95 -11.39 -0.04
C ASP A 226 -3.15 -10.59 -1.10
N ARG A 227 -2.93 -11.19 -2.26
CA ARG A 227 -2.16 -10.68 -3.41
C ARG A 227 -2.55 -9.27 -3.86
N TRP A 228 -3.79 -8.85 -3.60
CA TRP A 228 -4.30 -7.55 -4.00
C TRP A 228 -4.22 -6.52 -2.88
N ASP A 229 -4.12 -6.93 -1.61
CA ASP A 229 -4.32 -6.03 -0.47
C ASP A 229 -3.27 -4.92 -0.38
N LEU A 230 -2.04 -5.17 -0.83
CA LEU A 230 -0.95 -4.19 -0.78
C LEU A 230 -0.43 -3.80 -2.17
N VAL A 231 -1.29 -3.79 -3.18
CA VAL A 231 -0.85 -3.37 -4.52
C VAL A 231 -0.67 -1.84 -4.63
N ASP A 232 -1.50 -1.07 -3.92
CA ASP A 232 -1.48 0.39 -3.87
C ASP A 232 -1.45 0.93 -2.42
N TRP A 233 -0.37 0.67 -1.67
CA TRP A 233 -0.30 1.04 -0.25
C TRP A 233 -0.39 2.55 0.06
N SER A 234 -0.12 3.41 -0.91
CA SER A 234 -0.26 4.87 -0.77
C SER A 234 -1.71 5.37 -0.78
N ALA A 235 -2.67 4.52 -1.16
CA ALA A 235 -4.06 4.88 -1.41
C ALA A 235 -4.85 5.40 -0.18
N GLY A 236 -4.34 5.23 1.04
CA GLY A 236 -5.03 5.63 2.29
C GLY A 236 -4.74 7.06 2.76
N ALA A 237 -3.90 7.82 2.08
CA ALA A 237 -3.61 9.21 2.44
C ALA A 237 -4.64 10.17 1.79
N PRO A 238 -5.30 11.07 2.54
CA PRO A 238 -6.31 12.00 2.02
C PRO A 238 -5.79 13.06 1.04
N ALA A 239 -4.51 13.06 0.68
CA ALA A 239 -3.92 14.07 -0.17
C ALA A 239 -2.74 13.52 -0.98
N VAL A 240 -2.82 13.76 -2.30
CA VAL A 240 -1.76 13.64 -3.32
C VAL A 240 -1.44 12.22 -3.79
N ASP A 241 -1.25 12.10 -5.11
CA ASP A 241 -0.67 10.98 -5.85
C ASP A 241 0.75 10.63 -5.34
N LYS A 242 0.88 10.19 -4.09
CA LYS A 242 2.13 9.66 -3.59
C LYS A 242 2.37 8.32 -4.28
N PRO A 243 3.52 8.14 -4.95
CA PRO A 243 3.84 6.86 -5.53
C PRO A 243 3.96 5.80 -4.43
N VAL A 244 3.61 4.56 -4.77
CA VAL A 244 3.82 3.38 -3.92
C VAL A 244 5.31 3.16 -3.69
N TYR A 245 6.13 3.45 -4.70
CA TYR A 245 7.57 3.31 -4.64
C TYR A 245 8.28 4.42 -5.43
N LYS A 246 9.51 4.74 -5.05
CA LYS A 246 10.44 5.59 -5.79
C LYS A 246 11.86 5.04 -5.67
N ASN A 247 12.70 5.33 -6.66
CA ASN A 247 14.11 4.96 -6.71
C ASN A 247 14.37 3.47 -6.38
N VAL A 248 13.50 2.59 -6.90
CA VAL A 248 13.52 1.16 -6.63
C VAL A 248 14.76 0.48 -7.19
N TYR A 249 15.01 -0.75 -6.75
CA TYR A 249 16.12 -1.55 -7.24
C TYR A 249 15.71 -2.41 -8.44
N GLU A 250 16.67 -2.69 -9.31
CA GLU A 250 16.56 -3.82 -10.24
C GLU A 250 16.35 -5.11 -9.45
N LYS A 251 15.52 -6.00 -10.00
CA LYS A 251 15.23 -7.28 -9.35
C LYS A 251 16.53 -8.10 -9.21
N PRO A 252 16.89 -8.52 -7.99
CA PRO A 252 18.13 -9.24 -7.77
C PRO A 252 18.09 -10.62 -8.42
N ALA A 253 19.21 -11.03 -9.02
CA ALA A 253 19.39 -12.38 -9.54
C ALA A 253 19.87 -13.37 -8.46
N SER A 254 20.55 -12.89 -7.43
CA SER A 254 21.06 -13.68 -6.30
C SER A 254 21.35 -12.76 -5.11
N GLY A 255 21.61 -13.32 -3.92
CA GLY A 255 22.08 -12.57 -2.74
C GLY A 255 21.05 -11.68 -2.04
N ALA A 256 19.89 -11.44 -2.63
CA ALA A 256 18.74 -10.77 -2.04
C ALA A 256 17.43 -11.42 -2.51
N ARG A 257 16.37 -11.25 -1.72
CA ARG A 257 15.03 -11.75 -2.03
C ARG A 257 14.11 -10.58 -2.33
N SER A 258 13.50 -10.59 -3.52
CA SER A 258 12.42 -9.63 -3.80
C SER A 258 11.13 -10.07 -3.12
N LEU A 259 10.52 -9.15 -2.38
CA LEU A 259 9.29 -9.34 -1.63
C LEU A 259 8.09 -8.71 -2.35
N ALA A 260 8.31 -7.65 -3.12
CA ALA A 260 7.31 -7.03 -4.00
C ALA A 260 7.93 -6.56 -5.31
N HIS A 261 7.31 -6.91 -6.44
CA HIS A 261 7.78 -6.54 -7.79
C HIS A 261 7.06 -5.29 -8.32
N CYS A 262 7.70 -4.53 -9.20
CA CYS A 262 7.07 -3.39 -9.85
C CYS A 262 7.65 -3.07 -11.25
N GLY A 263 7.01 -2.12 -11.93
CA GLY A 263 7.36 -1.67 -13.29
C GLY A 263 6.76 -2.52 -14.42
N PRO A 264 6.84 -2.02 -15.68
CA PRO A 264 6.35 -2.76 -16.85
C PRO A 264 7.13 -4.07 -17.01
N LEU A 265 6.43 -5.21 -17.06
CA LEU A 265 7.01 -6.56 -17.07
C LEU A 265 7.71 -6.99 -15.76
N LEU A 266 7.51 -6.25 -14.67
CA LEU A 266 8.03 -6.58 -13.34
C LEU A 266 9.58 -6.78 -13.25
N PRO A 267 10.41 -5.88 -13.83
CA PRO A 267 11.86 -5.98 -13.76
C PRO A 267 12.45 -5.40 -12.47
N TYR A 268 11.67 -4.64 -11.69
CA TYR A 268 12.14 -3.96 -10.49
C TYR A 268 11.53 -4.56 -9.22
N SER A 269 12.11 -4.20 -8.08
CA SER A 269 11.67 -4.62 -6.75
C SER A 269 11.40 -3.40 -5.87
N ALA A 270 10.14 -3.26 -5.44
CA ALA A 270 9.68 -2.21 -4.55
C ALA A 270 9.88 -2.53 -3.07
N LEU A 271 10.15 -3.79 -2.75
CA LEU A 271 10.47 -4.26 -1.41
C LEU A 271 11.41 -5.46 -1.52
N LEU A 272 12.53 -5.44 -0.80
CA LEU A 272 13.58 -6.45 -0.82
C LEU A 272 14.01 -6.82 0.59
N GLU A 273 14.49 -8.04 0.74
CA GLU A 273 15.18 -8.51 1.94
C GLU A 273 16.60 -8.94 1.56
N VAL A 274 17.59 -8.41 2.26
CA VAL A 274 19.02 -8.66 2.05
C VAL A 274 19.62 -9.28 3.31
N PRO A 275 19.97 -10.57 3.31
CA PRO A 275 20.60 -11.21 4.46
C PRO A 275 22.00 -10.63 4.71
N CYS A 276 22.29 -10.28 5.97
CA CYS A 276 23.53 -9.61 6.38
C CYS A 276 24.11 -10.28 7.63
N GLY A 277 24.82 -11.38 7.46
CA GLY A 277 25.43 -12.12 8.58
C GLY A 277 24.40 -12.63 9.57
N LYS A 278 24.37 -12.04 10.78
CA LYS A 278 23.42 -12.40 11.85
C LYS A 278 22.05 -11.72 11.72
N GLY A 279 21.94 -10.70 10.88
CA GLY A 279 20.71 -9.92 10.67
C GLY A 279 20.31 -9.86 9.20
N PHE A 280 19.46 -8.88 8.88
CA PHE A 280 19.01 -8.59 7.53
C PHE A 280 18.66 -7.12 7.38
N ILE A 281 18.66 -6.64 6.14
CA ILE A 281 18.20 -5.31 5.75
C ILE A 281 16.97 -5.48 4.86
N VAL A 282 15.88 -4.82 5.20
CA VAL A 282 14.70 -4.65 4.34
C VAL A 282 14.79 -3.28 3.68
N LEU A 283 14.68 -3.25 2.34
CA LEU A 283 14.79 -2.06 1.49
C LEU A 283 13.54 -1.89 0.64
#